data_AF-A0A562KR56-F1
#
_entry.id   AF-A0A562KR56-F1
#
_cell.length_a   1.000
_cell.length_b   1.000
_cell.length_c   1.000
_cell.angle_alpha   90.00
_cell.angle_beta   90.00
_cell.angle_gamma   90.00
#
_symmetry.space_group_name_H-M   'P 1'
#
loop_
_entity.id
_entity.type
_entity.pdbx_description
1 polymer ?
#
loop_
_entity_poly.entity_id
_entity_poly.type
_entity_poly.pdbx_seq_one_letter_code
_entity_poly.pdbx_strand_id
1 'polypeptide(L)' 'MSATSDFYLARAAQCEREAGETNLVNVRERCLRAEAAWQAMADRVLKGEADRKRQIAAKAIDQEQSIG' A
#
# COMPACT_ATOMS: atom_id res chain seq x y z
N MET A 1 4.21 12.83 10.73
CA MET A 1 2.97 12.21 10.23
C MET A 1 3.36 11.07 9.30
N SER A 2 2.89 9.84 9.57
CA SER A 2 3.04 8.72 8.63
C SER A 2 2.13 8.96 7.43
N ALA A 3 2.62 8.71 6.21
CA ALA A 3 1.75 8.64 5.04
C ALA A 3 0.85 7.40 5.11
N THR A 4 -0.35 7.49 4.52
CA THR A 4 -1.34 6.40 4.44
C THR A 4 -1.16 5.58 3.16
N SER A 5 -1.76 4.38 3.11
CA SER A 5 -1.83 3.58 1.88
C SER A 5 -2.45 4.39 0.73
N ASP A 6 -3.54 5.12 0.99
CA ASP A 6 -4.22 5.96 -0.01
C ASP A 6 -3.29 7.01 -0.63
N PHE A 7 -2.42 7.63 0.17
CA PHE A 7 -1.44 8.58 -0.35
C PHE A 7 -0.47 7.90 -1.32
N TYR A 8 0.04 6.73 -0.97
CA TYR A 8 0.96 5.98 -1.84
C TYR A 8 0.26 5.46 -3.10
N LEU A 9 -0.98 5.00 -3.01
CA LEU A 9 -1.79 4.59 -4.16
C LEU A 9 -2.07 5.77 -5.10
N ALA A 10 -2.36 6.96 -4.56
CA ALA A 10 -2.55 8.17 -5.37
C ALA A 10 -1.27 8.55 -6.15
N ARG A 11 -0.10 8.35 -5.54
CA ARG A 11 1.20 8.56 -6.21
C ARG A 11 1.50 7.51 -7.26
N ALA A 12 1.20 6.23 -7.00
CA ALA A 12 1.33 5.17 -7.99
C ALA A 12 0.47 5.47 -9.22
N ALA A 13 -0.82 5.78 -9.03
CA ALA A 13 -1.73 6.13 -10.11
C ALA A 13 -1.29 7.40 -10.88
N GLN A 14 -0.66 8.36 -10.21
CA GLN A 14 -0.09 9.52 -10.89
C GLN A 14 1.06 9.11 -11.82
N CYS A 15 1.99 8.28 -11.33
CA CYS A 15 3.10 7.80 -12.13
C CYS A 15 2.64 6.96 -13.34
N GLU A 16 1.61 6.13 -13.18
CA GLU A 16 1.00 5.36 -14.27
C GLU A 16 0.45 6.30 -15.36
N ARG A 17 -0.30 7.34 -14.99
CA ARG A 17 -0.82 8.34 -15.95
C ARG A 17 0.32 9.04 -16.70
N GLU A 18 1.34 9.51 -15.99
CA GLU A 18 2.51 10.17 -16.59
C GLU A 18 3.26 9.23 -17.56
N ALA A 19 3.33 7.94 -17.24
CA ALA A 19 3.92 6.92 -18.11
C ALA A 19 3.12 6.70 -19.41
N GLY A 20 1.80 6.81 -19.33
CA GLY A 20 0.88 6.72 -20.48
C GLY A 20 0.86 7.96 -21.37
N GLU A 21 1.00 9.14 -20.78
CA GLU A 21 0.99 10.43 -21.50
C GLU A 21 2.29 10.72 -22.26
N THR A 22 3.42 10.15 -21.82
CA THR A 22 4.72 10.38 -22.45
C THR A 22 4.96 9.46 -23.65
N ASN A 23 5.57 10.04 -24.70
CA ASN A 23 6.10 9.31 -25.87
C ASN A 23 7.59 8.94 -25.72
N LEU A 24 8.23 9.38 -24.63
CA LEU A 24 9.65 9.15 -24.39
C LEU A 24 9.83 7.89 -23.54
N VAL A 25 10.49 6.86 -24.11
CA VAL A 25 10.68 5.56 -23.45
C VAL A 25 11.40 5.69 -22.11
N ASN A 26 12.46 6.50 -22.06
CA ASN A 26 13.22 6.75 -20.83
C ASN A 26 12.39 7.42 -19.73
N VAL A 27 11.44 8.29 -20.10
CA VAL A 27 10.51 8.92 -19.15
C VAL A 27 9.48 7.89 -18.68
N ARG A 28 8.91 7.11 -19.60
CA ARG A 28 7.96 6.03 -19.28
C ARG A 28 8.56 5.04 -18.29
N GLU A 29 9.76 4.53 -18.55
CA GLU A 29 10.44 3.58 -17.65
C GLU A 29 10.73 4.18 -16.27
N ARG A 30 11.09 5.47 -16.20
CA ARG A 30 11.27 6.15 -14.92
C ARG A 30 9.96 6.23 -14.15
N CYS A 31 8.87 6.59 -14.82
CA CYS A 31 7.55 6.68 -14.20
C CYS A 31 7.07 5.31 -13.70
N LEU A 32 7.22 4.24 -14.50
CA LEU A 32 6.86 2.88 -14.09
C LEU A 32 7.70 2.38 -12.89
N ARG A 33 8.99 2.71 -12.82
CA ARG A 33 9.82 2.39 -11.64
C ARG A 33 9.36 3.16 -10.40
N ALA A 34 8.98 4.42 -10.56
CA ALA A 34 8.44 5.21 -9.46
C ALA A 34 7.09 4.66 -8.98
N GLU A 35 6.18 4.32 -9.90
CA GLU A 35 4.92 3.64 -9.63
C GLU A 35 5.14 2.38 -8.78
N ALA A 36 6.03 1.48 -9.21
CA ALA A 36 6.33 0.26 -8.49
C ALA A 36 6.85 0.52 -7.06
N ALA A 37 7.68 1.56 -6.87
CA ALA A 37 8.15 1.96 -5.55
C ALA A 37 7.02 2.48 -4.65
N TRP A 38 6.09 3.28 -5.21
CA TRP A 38 4.91 3.76 -4.50
C TRP A 38 3.97 2.61 -4.12
N GLN A 39 3.71 1.69 -5.06
CA GLN A 39 2.88 0.51 -4.82
C GLN A 39 3.47 -0.36 -3.70
N ALA A 40 4.77 -0.62 -3.72
CA ALA A 40 5.44 -1.39 -2.66
C ALA A 40 5.31 -0.74 -1.28
N MET A 41 5.26 0.59 -1.19
CA MET A 41 5.01 1.28 0.08
C MET A 41 3.55 1.21 0.52
N ALA A 42 2.60 1.31 -0.42
CA ALA A 42 1.18 1.08 -0.13
C ALA A 42 0.96 -0.32 0.44
N ASP A 43 1.53 -1.34 -0.21
CA ASP A 43 1.40 -2.75 0.20
C ASP A 43 1.96 -2.99 1.60
N ARG A 44 3.08 -2.35 1.96
CA ARG A 44 3.65 -2.43 3.32
C ARG A 44 2.70 -1.87 4.37
N VAL A 45 2.08 -0.72 4.10
CA VAL A 45 1.11 -0.10 5.02
C VAL A 45 -0.11 -1.00 5.17
N LEU A 46 -0.68 -1.46 4.05
CA LEU A 46 -1.85 -2.35 4.04
C LEU A 46 -1.57 -3.66 4.77
N LYS A 47 -0.39 -4.25 4.58
CA LYS A 47 0.03 -5.46 5.30
C LYS A 47 0.07 -5.21 6.81
N GLY A 48 0.68 -4.10 7.24
CA GLY A 48 0.72 -3.74 8.66
C GLY A 48 -0.68 -3.54 9.27
N GLU A 49 -1.61 -2.95 8.52
CA GLU A 49 -3.01 -2.80 8.94
C GLU A 49 -3.74 -4.14 9.03
N ALA A 50 -3.55 -5.01 8.04
CA ALA A 50 -4.13 -6.35 8.03
C ALA A 50 -3.63 -7.19 9.21
N ASP A 51 -2.32 -7.15 9.49
CA ASP A 51 -1.72 -7.88 10.60
C ASP A 51 -2.23 -7.37 11.95
N ARG A 52 -2.40 -6.05 12.13
CA ARG A 52 -3.04 -5.49 13.33
C ARG A 52 -4.48 -5.98 13.49
N LYS A 53 -5.28 -5.96 12.43
CA LYS A 53 -6.67 -6.47 12.45
C LYS A 53 -6.72 -7.94 12.85
N ARG A 54 -5.83 -8.77 12.29
CA ARG A 54 -5.71 -10.20 12.65
C ARG A 54 -5.36 -10.40 14.12
N GLN A 55 -4.40 -9.63 14.65
CA GLN A 55 -4.01 -9.73 16.06
C GLN A 55 -5.15 -9.34 17.01
N ILE A 56 -5.91 -8.29 16.67
CA ILE A 56 -7.08 -7.87 17.47
C ILE A 56 -8.15 -8.97 17.45
N ALA A 57 -8.45 -9.53 16.28
CA ALA A 57 -9.42 -10.63 16.16
C ALA A 57 -8.97 -11.87 16.94
N ALA A 58 -7.69 -12.26 16.86
CA ALA A 58 -7.14 -13.39 17.60
C ALA A 58 -7.24 -13.19 19.12
N LYS A 59 -6.95 -11.98 19.61
CA LYS A 59 -7.10 -11.65 21.03
C LYS A 59 -8.55 -11.67 21.51
N ALA A 60 -9.49 -11.18 20.70
CA ALA A 60 -10.91 -11.22 21.04
C ALA A 60 -11.40 -12.66 21.20
N ILE A 61 -11.00 -13.56 20.28
CA ILE A 61 -11.32 -14.99 20.34
C ILE A 61 -10.73 -15.62 21.60
N ASP A 62 -9.45 -15.39 21.89
CA ASP A 62 -8.77 -15.92 23.08
C ASP A 62 -9.44 -15.45 24.39
N GLN A 63 -9.83 -14.17 24.44
CA GLN A 63 -10.51 -13.59 25.59
C GLN A 63 -11.93 -14.15 25.78
N GLU A 64 -12.68 -14.40 24.71
CA GLU A 64 -13.99 -15.07 24.79
C GLU A 64 -13.87 -16.53 25.26
N GLN A 65 -12.85 -17.27 24.81
CA GLN A 65 -12.58 -18.65 25.24
C GLN A 65 -12.10 -18.75 26.70
N SER A 66 -11.46 -17.70 27.24
CA SER A 66 -10.97 -17.69 28.63
C SER A 66 -12.05 -17.32 29.66
N ILE A 67 -13.21 -16.81 29.23
CA ILE A 67 -14.30 -16.35 30.12
C ILE A 67 -15.48 -17.34 30.14
N GLY A 68 -15.59 -18.22 29.15
CA GLY A 68 -16.58 -19.32 29.11
C GLY A 68 -16.08 -20.59 29.77
#